data_AF-A0A957UEJ7-F1
#
_entry.id   AF-A0A957UEJ7-F1
#
_cell.length_a   1.000
_cell.length_b   1.000
_cell.length_c   1.000
_cell.angle_alpha   90.00
_cell.angle_beta   90.00
_cell.angle_gamma   90.00
#
_symmetry.space_group_name_H-M   'P 1'
#
loop_
_entity.id
_entity.type
_entity.pdbx_description
1 polymer ?
#
loop_
_entity_poly.entity_id
_entity_poly.type
_entity_poly.pdbx_seq_one_letter_code
_entity_poly.pdbx_strand_id
1 'polypeptide(L)' 'DAVARKSELVQDYRDRFANPYVAAAAGFIDNVIEPRETRPHLINALEM' A
#
# COMPACT_ATOMS: atom_id res chain seq x y z
N ASP A 1 0.71 -16.09 26.17
CA ASP A 1 2.00 -15.48 25.83
C ASP A 1 1.76 -14.08 25.28
N ALA A 2 2.13 -13.03 26.03
CA ALA A 2 1.80 -11.65 25.69
C ALA A 2 2.51 -11.15 24.42
N VAL A 3 3.67 -11.73 24.09
CA VAL A 3 4.47 -11.35 22.92
C VAL A 3 3.80 -11.84 21.64
N ALA A 4 3.34 -13.09 21.62
CA ALA A 4 2.60 -13.66 20.50
C ALA A 4 1.33 -12.84 20.21
N ARG A 5 0.57 -12.50 21.25
CA ARG A 5 -0.65 -11.71 21.12
C ARG A 5 -0.41 -10.30 20.56
N LYS A 6 0.69 -9.66 20.97
CA LYS A 6 1.09 -8.36 20.40
C LYS A 6 1.40 -8.47 18.91
N SER A 7 2.13 -9.51 18.50
CA SER A 7 2.48 -9.74 17.10
C SER A 7 1.25 -9.92 16.21
N GLU A 8 0.28 -10.72 16.67
CA GLU A 8 -1.01 -10.92 15.98
C GLU A 8 -1.74 -9.61 15.76
N LEU A 9 -1.88 -8.79 16.80
CA LEU A 9 -2.58 -7.50 16.70
C LEU A 9 -1.87 -6.50 15.78
N VAL A 10 -0.53 -6.51 15.77
CA VAL A 10 0.25 -5.68 14.85
C VAL A 10 0.04 -6.10 13.41
N GLN A 11 -0.02 -7.40 13.12
CA GLN A 11 -0.31 -7.88 11.78
C GLN A 11 -1.75 -7.57 11.35
N ASP A 12 -2.74 -7.81 12.22
CA ASP A 12 -4.14 -7.46 11.93
C ASP A 12 -4.28 -5.97 11.61
N TYR A 13 -3.59 -5.10 12.35
CA TYR A 13 -3.59 -3.67 12.07
C TYR A 13 -2.96 -3.34 10.70
N ARG A 14 -1.84 -3.98 10.36
CA ARG A 14 -1.18 -3.77 9.07
C ARG A 14 -2.05 -4.21 7.91
N ASP A 15 -2.65 -5.39 8.01
CA ASP A 15 -3.48 -5.97 6.97
C ASP A 15 -4.74 -5.14 6.73
N ARG A 16 -5.34 -4.58 7.80
CA ARG A 16 -6.60 -3.85 7.70
C ARG A 16 -6.44 -2.38 7.38
N PHE A 17 -5.38 -1.74 7.85
CA PHE A 17 -5.23 -0.29 7.79
C PHE A 17 -3.95 0.18 7.08
N ALA A 18 -2.84 -0.56 7.23
CA ALA A 18 -1.55 -0.16 6.66
C ALA A 18 -1.23 -0.85 5.32
N ASN A 19 -2.26 -1.13 4.52
CA ASN A 19 -2.12 -1.64 3.17
C ASN A 19 -2.36 -0.51 2.14
N PRO A 20 -1.71 -0.53 0.97
CA PRO A 20 -1.82 0.53 -0.02
C PRO A 20 -3.22 0.62 -0.68
N TYR A 21 -4.01 -0.46 -0.63
CA TYR A 21 -5.35 -0.50 -1.25
C TYR A 21 -6.36 0.35 -0.49
N VAL A 22 -6.21 0.48 0.84
CA VAL A 22 -7.02 1.41 1.64
C VAL A 22 -6.77 2.86 1.19
N ALA A 23 -5.52 3.24 0.94
CA ALA A 23 -5.18 4.57 0.45
C ALA A 23 -5.71 4.81 -0.98
N ALA A 24 -5.65 3.80 -1.85
CA ALA A 24 -6.20 3.87 -3.20
C ALA A 24 -7.73 4.00 -3.19
N ALA A 25 -8.43 3.22 -2.36
CA ALA A 25 -9.89 3.30 -2.23
C ALA A 25 -10.37 4.66 -1.67
N ALA A 26 -9.54 5.30 -0.82
CA ALA A 26 -9.80 6.65 -0.32
C ALA A 26 -9.46 7.75 -1.34
N GLY A 27 -8.86 7.42 -2.48
CA GLY A 27 -8.45 8.38 -3.52
C GLY A 27 -7.23 9.22 -3.15
N PHE A 28 -6.44 8.81 -2.14
CA PHE A 28 -5.20 9.51 -1.77
C PHE A 28 -4.04 9.21 -2.71
N ILE A 29 -4.05 8.04 -3.33
CA ILE A 29 -3.11 7.63 -4.36
C ILE A 29 -3.91 7.18 -5.58
N ASP A 30 -3.39 7.43 -6.77
CA ASP A 30 -4.09 7.08 -8.01
C ASP A 30 -4.17 5.56 -8.19
N ASN A 31 -3.02 4.88 -8.17
CA ASN A 31 -2.91 3.45 -8.49
C ASN A 31 -1.87 2.75 -7.61
N VAL A 32 -2.07 1.44 -7.38
CA VAL A 32 -1.04 0.53 -6.88
C VAL A 32 -0.49 -0.25 -8.07
N ILE A 33 0.81 -0.13 -8.33
CA ILE A 33 1.45 -0.68 -9.53
C ILE A 33 2.49 -1.75 -9.18
N GLU A 34 2.83 -2.59 -10.17
CA GLU A 34 3.96 -3.50 -10.06
C GLU A 34 5.28 -2.69 -10.00
N PRO A 35 6.26 -3.03 -9.13
CA PRO A 35 7.50 -2.26 -9.01
C PRO A 35 8.25 -2.05 -10.33
N ARG A 36 8.18 -3.05 -11.24
CA ARG A 36 8.80 -2.99 -12.58
C ARG A 36 8.16 -1.95 -13.51
N GLU A 37 6.92 -1.56 -13.26
CA GLU A 37 6.15 -0.62 -14.07
C GLU A 37 6.38 0.84 -13.65
N THR A 38 7.15 1.08 -12.59
CA THR A 38 7.42 2.43 -12.06
C THR A 38 7.96 3.38 -13.14
N ARG A 39 8.96 2.94 -13.92
CA ARG A 39 9.59 3.79 -14.96
C ARG A 39 8.63 4.22 -16.07
N PRO A 40 7.91 3.31 -16.75
CA PRO A 40 6.94 3.73 -17.77
C PRO A 40 5.80 4.57 -17.19
N HIS A 41 5.34 4.29 -15.96
CA HIS A 41 4.33 5.13 -15.29
C HIS A 41 4.82 6.57 -15.09
N LEU A 42 6.05 6.75 -14.62
CA LEU A 42 6.63 8.09 -14.41
C LEU A 42 6.81 8.85 -15.73
N ILE A 43 7.22 8.19 -16.80
CA ILE A 43 7.35 8.82 -18.13
C ILE A 43 5.99 9.35 -18.59
N ASN A 44 4.97 8.49 -18.56
CA ASN A 44 3.62 8.88 -18.96
C ASN A 44 3.07 10.05 -18.12
N ALA A 45 3.31 10.05 -16.81
CA ALA A 45 2.84 11.10 -15.91
C ALA A 45 3.54 12.46 -16.13
N LEU A 46 4.77 12.46 -16.67
CA LEU A 46 5.54 13.69 -16.94
C LEU A 46 5.36 14.22 -18.37
N GLU A 47 4.91 13.38 -19.31
CA GLU A 47 4.64 13.78 -20.70
C GLU A 47 3.24 14.40 -20.90
N MET A 48 2.35 14.26 -19.92
CA MET A 48 1.03 14.91 -19.87
C MET A 48 1.11 16.35 -19.37
#